data_AF-A0A410UJY4-F1
#
_entry.id   AF-A0A410UJY4-F1
#
_cell.length_a   1.000
_cell.length_b   1.000
_cell.length_c   1.000
_cell.angle_alpha   90.00
_cell.angle_beta   90.00
_cell.angle_gamma   90.00
#
_symmetry.space_group_name_H-M   'P 1'
#
loop_
_entity.id
_entity.type
_entity.pdbx_description
1 polymer ?
#
loop_
_entity_poly.entity_id
_entity_poly.type
_entity_poly.pdbx_seq_one_letter_code
_entity_poly.pdbx_strand_id
1 'polypeptide(L)'
;MKTKISTAEVKIMASEEMDDHEVFENTFFYFTKALRVLSSDAAKQCEDMGNYNTPWEIQRNTTSDGLGSLRLSAPYLSWEQAEKIVDLVAALRRLPKEALSVPVPHMKMTGHAGCITAMNHPAWEPLRKEAAQLLVLLEPAIKRNEAYFQEQ
;
A
#
# COMPACT_ATOMS: atom_id res chain seq x y z
N MET A 1 9.27 61.55 -14.06
CA MET A 1 9.97 60.36 -14.57
C MET A 1 9.12 59.16 -14.20
N LYS A 2 8.46 58.54 -15.20
CA LYS A 2 7.58 57.38 -15.03
C LYS A 2 8.45 56.12 -15.10
N THR A 3 8.35 55.23 -14.13
CA THR A 3 8.79 53.85 -14.31
C THR A 3 7.66 52.93 -13.85
N LYS A 4 6.91 52.44 -14.84
CA LYS A 4 6.03 51.28 -14.73
C LYS A 4 6.91 50.08 -14.48
N ILE A 5 6.68 49.33 -13.40
CA ILE A 5 7.09 47.93 -13.35
C ILE A 5 5.86 47.14 -13.79
N SER A 6 6.02 46.53 -14.95
CA SER A 6 5.04 45.72 -15.66
C SER A 6 4.77 44.43 -14.88
N THR A 7 3.48 44.12 -14.71
CA THR A 7 2.95 42.83 -14.32
C THR A 7 3.33 41.79 -15.39
N ALA A 8 4.54 41.25 -15.30
CA ALA A 8 4.95 40.07 -16.05
C ALA A 8 4.78 38.86 -15.13
N GLU A 9 3.61 38.23 -15.28
CA GLU A 9 3.37 36.79 -15.20
C GLU A 9 4.53 35.94 -14.67
N VAL A 10 4.70 35.92 -13.36
CA VAL A 10 5.21 34.71 -12.71
C VAL A 10 3.99 33.81 -12.58
N LYS A 11 3.67 33.10 -13.66
CA LYS A 11 2.83 31.91 -13.60
C LYS A 11 3.67 30.88 -12.83
N ILE A 12 3.67 31.01 -11.50
CA ILE A 12 4.08 29.96 -10.60
C ILE A 12 3.21 28.78 -11.03
N MET A 13 3.84 27.76 -11.60
CA MET A 13 3.22 26.46 -11.77
C MET A 13 2.88 25.99 -10.36
N ALA A 14 1.70 26.37 -9.87
CA ALA A 14 1.08 25.68 -8.78
C ALA A 14 1.05 24.22 -9.23
N SER A 15 1.82 23.37 -8.56
CA SER A 15 1.46 21.96 -8.52
C SER A 15 -0.01 21.97 -8.13
N GLU A 16 -0.89 21.50 -9.01
CA GLU A 16 -2.29 21.30 -8.64
C GLU A 16 -2.27 20.49 -7.34
N GLU A 17 -2.72 21.10 -6.24
CA GLU A 17 -2.91 20.36 -5.01
C GLU A 17 -3.89 19.25 -5.36
N MET A 18 -3.43 17.99 -5.32
CA MET A 18 -4.29 16.84 -5.55
C MET A 18 -5.47 16.96 -4.60
N ASP A 19 -6.69 16.89 -5.14
CA ASP A 19 -7.88 16.96 -4.31
C ASP A 19 -7.97 15.72 -3.40
N ASP A 20 -8.69 15.83 -2.29
CA ASP A 20 -8.82 14.77 -1.30
C ASP A 20 -9.36 13.46 -1.91
N HIS A 21 -10.14 13.55 -2.98
CA HIS A 21 -10.68 12.40 -3.70
C HIS A 21 -9.60 11.71 -4.53
N GLU A 22 -8.79 12.45 -5.29
CA GLU A 22 -7.65 11.91 -6.03
C GLU A 22 -6.60 11.28 -5.09
N VAL A 23 -6.34 11.91 -3.94
CA VAL A 23 -5.47 11.35 -2.89
C VAL A 23 -6.02 10.01 -2.40
N PHE A 24 -7.33 9.94 -2.16
CA PHE A 24 -7.99 8.71 -1.75
C PHE A 24 -7.89 7.62 -2.83
N GLU A 25 -8.23 7.93 -4.08
CA GLU A 25 -8.24 6.97 -5.18
C GLU A 25 -6.82 6.41 -5.42
N ASN A 26 -5.79 7.26 -5.37
CA ASN A 26 -4.39 6.81 -5.47
C ASN A 26 -4.00 5.94 -4.27
N THR A 27 -4.35 6.36 -3.05
CA THR A 27 -4.01 5.59 -1.84
C THR A 27 -4.67 4.21 -1.88
N PHE A 28 -5.95 4.13 -2.24
CA PHE A 28 -6.68 2.87 -2.34
C PHE A 28 -6.12 1.99 -3.47
N PHE A 29 -5.72 2.58 -4.60
CA PHE A 29 -5.06 1.86 -5.67
C PHE A 29 -3.74 1.21 -5.24
N TYR A 30 -2.84 1.95 -4.58
CA TYR A 30 -1.58 1.38 -4.12
C TYR A 30 -1.78 0.38 -2.98
N PHE A 31 -2.76 0.62 -2.11
CA PHE A 31 -3.16 -0.35 -1.10
C PHE A 31 -3.61 -1.67 -1.71
N THR A 32 -4.51 -1.64 -2.70
CA THR A 32 -5.03 -2.86 -3.34
C THR A 32 -3.94 -3.60 -4.09
N LYS A 33 -2.96 -2.91 -4.69
CA LYS A 33 -1.76 -3.54 -5.24
C LYS A 33 -0.93 -4.25 -4.16
N ALA A 34 -0.64 -3.58 -3.05
CA ALA A 34 0.08 -4.19 -1.93
C ALA A 34 -0.69 -5.39 -1.35
N LEU A 35 -2.01 -5.29 -1.26
CA LEU A 35 -2.89 -6.34 -0.77
C LEU A 35 -2.89 -7.58 -1.69
N ARG A 36 -2.90 -7.40 -3.01
CA ARG A 36 -2.75 -8.48 -4.00
C ARG A 36 -1.43 -9.23 -3.79
N VAL A 37 -0.32 -8.51 -3.61
CA VAL A 37 0.98 -9.14 -3.29
C VAL A 37 0.89 -9.88 -1.95
N LEU A 38 0.37 -9.24 -0.90
CA LEU A 38 0.23 -9.86 0.42
C LEU A 38 -0.62 -11.13 0.40
N SER A 39 -1.64 -11.23 -0.47
CA SER A 39 -2.48 -12.43 -0.57
C SER A 39 -1.80 -13.65 -1.23
N SER A 40 -0.66 -13.45 -1.90
CA SER A 40 0.05 -14.49 -2.62
C SER A 40 0.94 -15.34 -1.69
N ASP A 41 1.41 -16.48 -2.19
CA ASP A 41 2.40 -17.29 -1.46
C ASP A 41 3.77 -16.58 -1.34
N ALA A 42 4.63 -17.10 -0.47
CA ALA A 42 5.94 -16.52 -0.18
C ALA A 42 6.83 -16.35 -1.43
N ALA A 43 6.80 -17.32 -2.35
CA ALA A 43 7.64 -17.28 -3.54
C ALA A 43 7.19 -16.17 -4.47
N LYS A 44 5.88 -16.10 -4.71
CA LYS A 44 5.29 -15.07 -5.55
C LYS A 44 5.46 -13.67 -4.96
N GLN A 45 5.28 -13.53 -3.65
CA GLN A 45 5.57 -12.29 -2.92
C GLN A 45 7.01 -11.80 -3.15
N CYS A 46 7.99 -12.70 -3.08
CA CYS A 46 9.39 -12.34 -3.29
C CYS A 46 9.67 -11.97 -4.75
N GLU A 47 9.08 -12.68 -5.70
CA GLU A 47 9.18 -12.37 -7.13
C GLU A 47 8.61 -10.98 -7.45
N ASP A 48 7.37 -10.70 -7.03
CA ASP A 48 6.66 -9.45 -7.33
C ASP A 48 7.34 -8.23 -6.71
N MET A 49 8.03 -8.43 -5.58
CA MET A 49 8.80 -7.39 -4.89
C MET A 49 10.27 -7.35 -5.30
N GLY A 50 10.68 -8.10 -6.32
CA GLY A 50 12.04 -8.06 -6.86
C GLY A 50 13.13 -8.66 -5.96
N ASN A 51 12.75 -9.52 -5.01
CA ASN A 51 13.64 -10.22 -4.08
C ASN A 51 14.55 -9.29 -3.25
N TYR A 52 14.02 -8.12 -2.89
CA TYR A 52 14.76 -7.10 -2.16
C TYR A 52 13.94 -6.58 -0.98
N ASN A 53 14.32 -6.95 0.24
CA ASN A 53 13.64 -6.54 1.47
C ASN A 53 12.13 -6.84 1.49
N THR A 54 11.68 -7.87 0.77
CA THR A 54 10.26 -8.20 0.56
C THR A 54 9.38 -8.11 1.82
N PRO A 55 9.74 -8.70 2.98
CA PRO A 55 8.92 -8.62 4.19
C PRO A 55 8.68 -7.18 4.66
N TRP A 56 9.73 -6.35 4.63
CA TRP A 56 9.65 -4.96 5.04
C TRP A 56 8.88 -4.11 4.03
N GLU A 57 9.12 -4.33 2.73
CA GLU A 57 8.41 -3.60 1.67
C GLU A 57 6.91 -3.92 1.67
N ILE A 58 6.53 -5.20 1.84
CA ILE A 58 5.11 -5.58 1.95
C ILE A 58 4.47 -4.93 3.18
N GLN A 59 5.13 -4.99 4.35
CA GLN A 59 4.61 -4.33 5.56
C GLN A 59 4.47 -2.82 5.35
N ARG A 60 5.49 -2.15 4.83
CA ARG A 60 5.48 -0.70 4.59
C ARG A 60 4.38 -0.31 3.59
N ASN A 61 4.32 -0.97 2.43
CA ASN A 61 3.38 -0.65 1.37
C ASN A 61 1.93 -0.91 1.79
N THR A 62 1.70 -1.91 2.63
CA THR A 62 0.35 -2.23 3.13
C THR A 62 -0.03 -1.41 4.36
N THR A 63 0.90 -0.74 5.04
CA THR A 63 0.62 0.01 6.29
C THR A 63 0.90 1.51 6.19
N SER A 64 1.21 2.01 4.99
CA SER A 64 1.60 3.41 4.77
C SER A 64 0.53 4.40 5.24
N ASP A 65 0.97 5.59 5.65
CA ASP A 65 0.18 6.55 6.43
C ASP A 65 -1.08 7.09 5.72
N GLY A 66 -1.17 6.97 4.39
CA GLY A 66 -2.39 7.32 3.64
C GLY A 66 -3.61 6.47 4.02
N LEU A 67 -3.43 5.28 4.61
CA LEU A 67 -4.56 4.42 4.98
C LEU A 67 -5.40 4.97 6.14
N GLY A 68 -4.80 5.78 7.01
CA GLY A 68 -5.49 6.38 8.15
C GLY A 68 -6.58 7.37 7.74
N SER A 69 -6.48 7.96 6.54
CA SER A 69 -7.46 8.89 5.98
C SER A 69 -8.49 8.23 5.06
N LEU A 70 -8.36 6.93 4.74
CA LEU A 70 -9.31 6.24 3.84
C LEU A 70 -10.75 6.38 4.35
N ARG A 71 -10.99 6.24 5.65
CA ARG A 71 -12.35 6.40 6.21
C ARG A 71 -12.92 7.82 6.03
N LEU A 72 -12.06 8.84 6.04
CA LEU A 72 -12.49 10.24 5.95
C LEU A 72 -12.76 10.68 4.51
N SER A 73 -12.24 9.93 3.53
CA SER A 73 -12.22 10.33 2.11
C SER A 73 -12.86 9.30 1.17
N ALA A 74 -13.32 8.16 1.69
CA ALA A 74 -13.94 7.08 0.91
C ALA A 74 -15.48 7.15 0.96
N PRO A 75 -16.17 7.83 0.03
CA PRO A 75 -17.62 7.87 0.03
C PRO A 75 -18.27 6.50 -0.23
N TYR A 76 -17.50 5.49 -0.67
CA TYR A 76 -18.04 4.21 -1.12
C TYR A 76 -17.53 2.97 -0.38
N LEU A 77 -16.68 3.13 0.66
CA LEU A 77 -16.35 2.00 1.54
C LEU A 77 -17.45 1.81 2.59
N SER A 78 -17.85 0.56 2.80
CA SER A 78 -18.71 0.21 3.92
C SER A 78 -17.94 0.26 5.25
N TRP A 79 -18.68 0.34 6.35
CA TRP A 79 -18.12 0.23 7.71
C TRP A 79 -17.29 -1.03 7.90
N GLU A 80 -17.82 -2.17 7.45
CA GLU A 80 -17.17 -3.46 7.53
C GLU A 80 -15.86 -3.49 6.73
N GLN A 81 -15.86 -2.94 5.51
CA GLN A 81 -14.65 -2.85 4.68
C GLN A 81 -13.58 -2.00 5.36
N ALA A 82 -13.96 -0.83 5.89
CA ALA A 82 -13.04 0.07 6.58
C ALA A 82 -12.43 -0.59 7.83
N GLU A 83 -13.25 -1.27 8.66
CA GLU A 83 -12.76 -1.99 9.83
C GLU A 83 -11.78 -3.10 9.44
N LYS A 84 -12.09 -3.90 8.42
CA LYS A 84 -11.20 -5.00 7.98
C LYS A 84 -9.87 -4.51 7.44
N ILE A 85 -9.84 -3.35 6.77
CA ILE A 85 -8.57 -2.69 6.38
C ILE A 85 -7.77 -2.33 7.65
N VAL A 86 -8.40 -1.70 8.63
CA VAL A 86 -7.73 -1.28 9.88
C VAL A 86 -7.19 -2.49 10.65
N ASP A 87 -7.97 -3.56 10.77
CA ASP A 87 -7.58 -4.79 11.46
C ASP A 87 -6.33 -5.42 10.82
N LEU A 88 -6.33 -5.57 9.49
CA LEU A 88 -5.20 -6.13 8.76
C LEU A 88 -3.94 -5.26 8.90
N VAL A 89 -4.08 -3.94 8.76
CA VAL A 89 -2.97 -2.98 8.94
C VAL A 89 -2.39 -3.09 10.35
N ALA A 90 -3.26 -3.18 11.36
CA ALA A 90 -2.83 -3.33 12.74
C ALA A 90 -2.12 -4.68 12.98
N ALA A 91 -2.59 -5.76 12.34
CA ALA A 91 -1.96 -7.07 12.43
C ALA A 91 -0.56 -7.08 11.78
N LEU A 92 -0.41 -6.47 10.60
CA LEU A 92 0.89 -6.30 9.93
C LEU A 92 1.88 -5.51 10.78
N ARG A 93 1.44 -4.41 11.42
CA ARG A 93 2.29 -3.61 12.32
C ARG A 93 2.75 -4.38 13.56
N ARG A 94 2.04 -5.44 13.95
CA ARG A 94 2.37 -6.30 15.09
C ARG A 94 3.21 -7.52 14.71
N LEU A 95 3.63 -7.66 13.45
CA LEU A 95 4.52 -8.75 13.05
C LEU A 95 5.78 -8.78 13.94
N PRO A 96 6.21 -9.98 14.39
CA PRO A 96 7.44 -10.12 15.15
C PRO A 96 8.64 -9.71 14.29
N LYS A 97 9.71 -9.21 14.90
CA LYS A 97 10.91 -8.74 14.19
C LYS A 97 11.54 -9.86 13.35
N GLU A 98 11.41 -11.09 13.82
CA GLU A 98 11.86 -12.33 13.20
C GLU A 98 11.11 -12.64 11.89
N ALA A 99 9.90 -12.11 11.72
CA ALA A 99 9.16 -12.22 10.45
C ALA A 99 9.61 -11.16 9.42
N LEU A 100 10.27 -10.09 9.87
CA LEU A 100 10.71 -8.95 9.07
C LEU A 100 12.21 -8.97 8.76
N SER A 101 12.92 -9.98 9.23
CA SER A 101 14.38 -10.13 9.10
C SER A 101 14.76 -11.58 8.85
N VAL A 102 15.98 -11.83 8.36
CA VAL A 102 16.48 -13.21 8.24
C VAL A 102 17.09 -13.64 9.58
N PRO A 103 16.65 -14.77 10.16
CA PRO A 103 17.21 -15.28 11.42
C PRO A 103 18.57 -15.96 11.24
N VAL A 104 19.03 -16.15 10.00
CA VAL A 104 20.26 -16.89 9.66
C VAL A 104 21.46 -15.94 9.61
N PRO A 105 22.52 -16.18 10.40
CA PRO A 105 23.75 -15.40 10.34
C PRO A 105 24.31 -15.34 8.91
N HIS A 106 24.79 -14.15 8.50
CA HIS A 106 25.39 -13.86 7.19
C HIS A 106 24.45 -13.92 5.98
N MET A 107 23.17 -14.29 6.15
CA MET A 107 22.18 -14.20 5.07
C MET A 107 21.62 -12.78 4.97
N LYS A 108 21.55 -12.24 3.75
CA LYS A 108 21.07 -10.87 3.50
C LYS A 108 19.62 -10.89 3.00
N MET A 109 18.85 -9.88 3.41
CA MET A 109 17.49 -9.61 2.90
C MET A 109 17.45 -9.07 1.45
N THR A 110 18.61 -8.79 0.85
CA THR A 110 18.73 -8.22 -0.50
C THR A 110 18.94 -9.31 -1.57
N GLY A 111 18.32 -10.46 -1.39
CA GLY A 111 18.38 -11.57 -2.33
C GLY A 111 17.27 -12.59 -2.09
N HIS A 112 17.02 -13.42 -3.11
CA HIS A 112 15.91 -14.36 -3.14
C HIS A 112 15.86 -15.28 -1.91
N ALA A 113 16.98 -15.93 -1.58
CA ALA A 113 17.04 -16.87 -0.45
C ALA A 113 16.71 -16.22 0.90
N GLY A 114 17.18 -14.99 1.14
CA GLY A 114 16.86 -14.24 2.35
C GLY A 114 15.39 -13.83 2.42
N CYS A 115 14.84 -13.33 1.30
CA CYS A 115 13.43 -12.98 1.21
C CYS A 115 12.52 -14.18 1.48
N ILE A 116 12.75 -15.31 0.81
CA ILE A 116 11.97 -16.53 1.01
C ILE A 116 12.07 -17.03 2.44
N THR A 117 13.26 -17.00 3.04
CA THR A 117 13.47 -17.46 4.42
C THR A 117 12.62 -16.64 5.39
N ALA A 118 12.62 -15.31 5.27
CA ALA A 118 11.81 -14.43 6.12
C ALA A 118 10.30 -14.55 5.83
N MET A 119 9.91 -14.61 4.54
CA MET A 119 8.51 -14.74 4.14
C MET A 119 7.90 -16.09 4.51
N ASN A 120 8.71 -17.13 4.74
CA ASN A 120 8.24 -18.43 5.25
C ASN A 120 7.99 -18.42 6.77
N HIS A 121 8.24 -17.32 7.47
CA HIS A 121 7.89 -17.21 8.88
C HIS A 121 6.37 -17.41 9.07
N PRO A 122 5.91 -18.26 10.01
CA PRO A 122 4.50 -18.66 10.13
C PRO A 122 3.54 -17.50 10.42
N ALA A 123 4.04 -16.39 10.99
CA ALA A 123 3.24 -15.18 11.24
C ALA A 123 2.70 -14.52 9.95
N TRP A 124 3.26 -14.80 8.77
CA TRP A 124 2.73 -14.29 7.50
C TRP A 124 1.48 -15.03 7.03
N GLU A 125 1.31 -16.29 7.41
CA GLU A 125 0.26 -17.15 6.87
C GLU A 125 -1.16 -16.67 7.19
N PRO A 126 -1.49 -16.26 8.43
CA PRO A 126 -2.80 -15.66 8.72
C PRO A 126 -3.03 -14.38 7.90
N LEU A 127 -2.01 -13.55 7.73
CA LEU A 127 -2.11 -12.27 7.01
C LEU A 127 -2.36 -12.47 5.52
N ARG A 128 -1.77 -13.51 4.89
CA ARG A 128 -2.07 -13.88 3.51
C ARG A 128 -3.55 -14.23 3.33
N LYS A 129 -4.08 -15.04 4.26
CA LYS A 129 -5.49 -15.47 4.24
C LYS A 129 -6.43 -14.31 4.46
N GLU A 130 -6.15 -13.46 5.44
CA GLU A 130 -6.92 -12.24 5.70
C GLU A 130 -6.88 -11.28 4.50
N ALA A 131 -5.72 -11.11 3.86
CA ALA A 131 -5.58 -10.31 2.66
C ALA A 131 -6.42 -10.85 1.48
N ALA A 132 -6.39 -12.16 1.25
CA ALA A 132 -7.20 -12.80 0.22
C ALA A 132 -8.71 -12.61 0.46
N GLN A 133 -9.16 -12.75 1.72
CA GLN A 133 -10.55 -12.49 2.10
C GLN A 133 -10.93 -11.03 1.94
N LEU A 134 -10.04 -10.11 2.31
CA LEU A 134 -10.26 -8.68 2.17
C LEU A 134 -10.37 -8.26 0.70
N LEU A 135 -9.59 -8.87 -0.21
CA LEU A 135 -9.73 -8.62 -1.65
C LEU A 135 -11.12 -8.97 -2.17
N VAL A 136 -11.71 -10.08 -1.72
CA VAL A 136 -13.09 -10.47 -2.07
C VAL A 136 -14.08 -9.44 -1.53
N LEU A 137 -13.94 -9.04 -0.26
CA LEU A 137 -14.81 -8.05 0.36
C LEU A 137 -14.72 -6.67 -0.32
N LEU A 138 -13.54 -6.30 -0.80
CA LEU A 138 -13.27 -5.02 -1.47
C LEU A 138 -13.56 -5.04 -2.97
N GLU A 139 -13.99 -6.15 -3.58
CA GLU A 139 -14.21 -6.23 -5.03
C GLU A 139 -15.07 -5.07 -5.59
N PRO A 140 -16.20 -4.67 -4.97
CA PRO A 140 -16.98 -3.53 -5.47
C PRO A 140 -16.22 -2.20 -5.41
N ALA A 141 -15.43 -1.99 -4.35
CA ALA A 141 -14.63 -0.80 -4.14
C ALA A 141 -13.44 -0.74 -5.13
N ILE A 142 -12.82 -1.89 -5.41
CA ILE A 142 -11.75 -2.04 -6.40
C ILE A 142 -12.26 -1.68 -7.79
N LYS A 143 -13.43 -2.20 -8.21
CA LYS A 143 -14.02 -1.87 -9.52
C LYS A 143 -14.30 -0.38 -9.67
N ARG A 144 -14.75 0.27 -8.59
CA ARG A 144 -15.02 1.71 -8.60
C ARG A 144 -13.74 2.54 -8.73
N ASN A 145 -12.69 2.17 -8.01
CA ASN A 145 -11.36 2.77 -8.12
C ASN A 145 -10.78 2.59 -9.53
N GLU A 146 -10.93 1.39 -10.12
CA GLU A 146 -10.50 1.11 -11.49
C GLU A 146 -11.25 1.97 -12.52
N ALA A 147 -12.57 2.18 -12.34
CA ALA A 147 -13.35 3.06 -13.20
C ALA A 147 -12.90 4.54 -13.09
N TYR A 148 -12.60 5.01 -11.88
CA TYR A 148 -12.08 6.37 -11.67
C TYR A 148 -10.86 6.68 -12.55
N PHE A 149 -9.90 5.76 -12.64
CA PHE A 149 -8.70 5.94 -13.47
C PHE A 149 -8.91 5.70 -14.97
N GLN A 150 -10.06 5.15 -15.39
CA GLN A 150 -10.41 5.00 -16.81
C GLN A 150 -11.17 6.21 -17.36
N GLU A 151 -11.78 7.00 -16.50
CA GLU A 151 -12.61 8.16 -16.84
C GLU A 151 -11.86 9.50 -16.81
N GLN A 152 -10.57 9.50 -16.43
CA GLN A 152 -9.64 10.64 -16.55
C GLN A 152 -9.10 10.77 -17.97
#